data_AF-A0A0N1B941-F1
#
_entry.id   AF-A0A0N1B941-F1
#
_cell.length_a   1.000
_cell.length_b   1.000
_cell.length_c   1.000
_cell.angle_alpha   90.00
_cell.angle_beta   90.00
_cell.angle_gamma   90.00
#
_symmetry.space_group_name_H-M   'P 1'
#
loop_
_entity.id
_entity.type
_entity.pdbx_description
1 polymer ?
#
loop_
_entity_poly.entity_id
_entity_poly.type
_entity_poly.pdbx_seq_one_letter_code
_entity_poly.pdbx_strand_id
1 'polypeptide(L)' 'MKEGRIWLYVSPTVGLPLFFLAFITASLLVHASILSNTTWMASFWQGGAATAAKAP' A
#
# COMPACT_ATOMS: atom_id res chain seq x y z
N MET A 1 3.48 -0.45 24.25
CA MET A 1 2.79 -1.68 23.80
C MET A 1 2.36 -2.45 25.03
N LYS A 2 1.07 -2.41 25.40
CA LYS A 2 0.56 -3.07 26.63
C LYS A 2 -0.53 -4.13 26.36
N GLU A 3 -0.77 -4.41 25.07
CA GLU A 3 -1.90 -5.24 24.60
C GLU A 3 -1.50 -6.66 24.18
N GLY A 4 -0.37 -7.18 24.69
CA GLY A 4 0.04 -8.56 24.41
C GLY A 4 -0.96 -9.63 24.86
N ARG A 5 -1.89 -9.26 25.77
CA ARG A 5 -2.97 -10.12 26.26
C ARG A 5 -4.06 -10.43 25.22
N ILE A 6 -4.04 -9.80 24.04
CA ILE A 6 -5.01 -10.08 22.96
C ILE A 6 -5.01 -11.56 22.54
N TRP A 7 -3.86 -12.22 22.61
CA TRP A 7 -3.70 -13.63 22.25
C TRP A 7 -4.28 -14.63 23.25
N LEU A 8 -4.79 -14.14 24.40
CA LEU A 8 -5.57 -14.95 25.35
C LEU A 8 -7.03 -15.11 24.90
N TYR A 9 -7.52 -14.22 24.03
CA TYR A 9 -8.92 -14.19 23.57
C TYR A 9 -9.06 -14.48 22.07
N VAL A 10 -7.97 -14.36 21.32
CA VAL A 10 -7.91 -14.64 19.87
C VAL A 10 -6.74 -15.58 19.63
N SER A 11 -6.95 -16.65 18.85
CA SER A 11 -5.87 -17.59 18.56
C SER A 11 -4.81 -16.93 17.65
N PRO A 12 -3.52 -17.01 18.00
CA PRO A 12 -2.46 -16.40 17.20
C PRO A 12 -2.35 -17.02 15.81
N THR A 13 -2.62 -18.31 15.67
CA THR A 13 -2.57 -19.03 14.38
C THR A 13 -3.60 -18.54 13.37
N VAL A 14 -4.72 -17.94 13.81
CA VAL A 14 -5.74 -17.38 12.90
C VAL A 14 -5.65 -15.86 12.85
N GLY A 15 -5.46 -15.21 14.00
CA GLY A 15 -5.44 -13.75 14.10
C GLY A 15 -4.22 -13.12 13.42
N LEU A 16 -3.02 -13.72 13.53
CA LEU A 16 -1.83 -13.18 12.86
C LEU A 16 -1.95 -13.27 11.32
N PRO A 17 -2.29 -14.42 10.71
CA PRO A 17 -2.47 -14.47 9.26
C PRO A 17 -3.55 -13.52 8.77
N LEU A 18 -4.69 -13.44 9.47
CA LEU A 18 -5.78 -12.55 9.09
C LEU A 18 -5.38 -11.07 9.17
N PHE A 19 -4.63 -10.69 10.21
CA PHE A 19 -4.11 -9.33 10.36
C PHE A 19 -3.19 -8.94 9.20
N PHE A 20 -2.23 -9.79 8.85
CA PHE A 20 -1.33 -9.51 7.73
C PHE A 20 -2.07 -9.50 6.39
N LEU A 21 -3.05 -10.37 6.20
CA LEU A 21 -3.88 -10.37 4.99
C LEU A 21 -4.65 -9.05 4.85
N ALA A 22 -5.35 -8.62 5.90
CA ALA A 22 -6.05 -7.34 5.92
C ALA A 22 -5.09 -6.16 5.67
N PHE A 23 -3.90 -6.19 6.27
CA PHE A 23 -2.88 -5.16 6.10
C PHE A 23 -2.37 -5.09 4.66
N ILE A 24 -2.05 -6.23 4.04
CA ILE A 24 -1.62 -6.30 2.63
C ILE A 24 -2.74 -5.79 1.72
N THR A 25 -3.98 -6.24 1.92
CA THR A 25 -5.13 -5.78 1.14
C THR A 25 -5.30 -4.26 1.25
N ALA A 26 -5.27 -3.71 2.47
CA ALA A 26 -5.39 -2.27 2.68
C ALA A 26 -4.24 -1.50 2.00
N SER A 27 -3.00 -1.97 2.12
CA SER A 27 -1.83 -1.35 1.47
C SER A 27 -1.99 -1.30 -0.05
N LEU A 28 -2.38 -2.42 -0.68
CA LEU A 28 -2.58 -2.49 -2.13
C LEU A 28 -3.73 -1.59 -2.60
N LEU A 29 -4.83 -1.52 -1.84
CA LEU A 29 -5.95 -0.63 -2.16
C LEU A 29 -5.56 0.84 -2.09
N VAL A 30 -4.77 1.24 -1.09
CA VAL A 30 -4.26 2.61 -1.00
C VAL A 30 -3.36 2.93 -2.19
N HIS A 31 -2.44 2.02 -2.56
CA HIS A 31 -1.59 2.22 -3.73
C HIS A 31 -2.41 2.32 -5.03
N ALA A 32 -3.41 1.44 -5.22
CA ALA A 32 -4.30 1.49 -6.35
C ALA A 32 -5.09 2.82 -6.40
N SER A 33 -5.59 3.28 -5.25
CA SER A 33 -6.30 4.56 -5.16
C SER A 33 -5.40 5.73 -5.55
N ILE A 34 -4.17 5.78 -5.04
CA ILE A 34 -3.20 6.82 -5.39
C ILE A 34 -2.87 6.77 -6.89
N LEU A 35 -2.66 5.56 -7.44
CA LEU A 35 -2.37 5.38 -8.86
C LEU A 35 -3.52 5.87 -9.76
N SER A 36 -4.77 5.62 -9.38
CA SER A 36 -5.95 5.98 -10.19
C SER A 36 -6.43 7.43 -9.99
N ASN A 37 -6.15 8.05 -8.86
CA ASN A 37 -6.69 9.38 -8.51
C ASN A 37 -5.63 10.49 -8.50
N THR A 38 -4.37 10.20 -8.82
CA THR A 38 -3.31 11.20 -8.85
C THR A 38 -2.48 11.11 -10.14
N THR A 39 -2.00 12.24 -10.63
CA THR A 39 -1.21 12.32 -11.87
C THR A 39 0.28 12.09 -11.64
N TRP A 40 0.77 12.34 -10.42
CA TRP A 40 2.18 12.22 -10.08
C TRP A 40 2.65 10.75 -10.03
N MET A 41 1.79 9.82 -9.60
CA MET A 41 2.18 8.40 -9.49
C MET A 41 2.40 7.78 -10.88
N ALA A 42 1.52 8.07 -11.83
CA ALA A 42 1.71 7.68 -13.24
C ALA A 42 2.99 8.32 -13.81
N SER A 43 3.20 9.61 -13.56
CA SER A 43 4.40 10.34 -14.01
C SER A 43 5.70 9.78 -13.42
N PHE A 44 5.67 9.32 -12.16
CA PHE A 44 6.77 8.63 -11.50
C PHE A 44 7.07 7.28 -12.17
N TRP A 45 6.06 6.46 -12.47
CA TRP A 45 6.24 5.19 -13.18
C TRP A 45 6.63 5.34 -14.64
N GLN A 46 6.25 6.45 -15.29
CA GLN A 46 6.71 6.81 -16.64
C GLN A 46 8.21 7.15 -16.71
N GLY A 47 8.92 7.20 -15.57
CA GLY A 47 10.39 7.35 -15.55
C GLY A 47 10.89 8.73 -15.95
N GLY A 48 10.09 9.80 -15.78
CA GLY A 48 10.55 11.17 -16.04
C GLY A 48 10.57 11.60 -17.51
N ALA A 49 9.65 11.09 -18.35
CA ALA A 49 9.54 11.45 -19.78
C ALA A 49 9.21 12.94 -20.10
N ALA A 50 9.23 13.82 -19.10
CA ALA A 50 9.29 15.28 -19.30
C ALA A 50 10.73 15.78 -19.63
N THR A 51 11.67 14.89 -19.94
CA THR A 51 12.94 15.23 -20.62
C THR A 51 12.91 14.96 -22.13
N ALA A 52 11.72 14.80 -22.73
CA ALA A 52 11.52 14.88 -24.18
C ALA A 52 10.49 15.99 -24.45
N ALA A 53 10.74 17.06 -25.19
CA ALA A 53 11.91 17.58 -25.86
C ALA A 53 11.76 19.11 -25.87
N LYS A 54 12.83 19.87 -25.64
CA LYS A 54 12.85 21.28 -26.03
C LYS A 54 12.77 21.29 -27.56
N ALA A 55 11.62 21.73 -28.09
CA ALA A 55 11.44 21.96 -29.52
C ALA A 55 12.50 22.94 -30.04
N PRO A 56 12.94 22.82 -31.31
CA PRO A 56 14.05 23.60 -31.86
C PRO A 56 13.86 25.11 -31.74
#